data_AF-A0A3S3GVA5-F1
#
_entry.id   AF-A0A3S3GVA5-F1
#
_cell.length_a   1.000
_cell.length_b   1.000
_cell.length_c   1.000
_cell.angle_alpha   90.00
_cell.angle_beta   90.00
_cell.angle_gamma   90.00
#
_symmetry.space_group_name_H-M   'P 1'
#
loop_
_entity.id
_entity.type
_entity.pdbx_description
1 polymer ?
#
loop_
_entity_poly.entity_id
_entity_poly.type
_entity_poly.pdbx_seq_one_letter_code
_entity_poly.pdbx_strand_id
1 'polypeptide(L)'
;MKAITAATPLICSFVFIGGCASPFHASFDAAKYDKMSCVELNVAMGEVAKEMSTTAITRGKVAKSNIPDWLWGARRVASAVTARQSAKIEQLRQQEAAIAAVRRSKC
;
A
#
# COMPACT_ATOMS: atom_id res chain seq x y z
N MET A 1 0.49 4.43 -65.32
CA MET A 1 -0.19 5.01 -64.14
C MET A 1 -0.04 4.01 -63.01
N LYS A 2 0.76 4.32 -61.98
CA LYS A 2 1.13 3.39 -60.89
C LYS A 2 0.52 3.95 -59.61
N ALA A 3 -0.46 3.26 -59.04
CA ALA A 3 -1.15 3.68 -57.83
C ALA A 3 -0.22 3.46 -56.63
N ILE A 4 0.21 4.56 -56.01
CA ILE A 4 0.89 4.57 -54.72
C ILE A 4 -0.23 4.76 -53.70
N THR A 5 -0.71 3.66 -53.11
CA THR A 5 -1.64 3.73 -51.97
C THR A 5 -0.82 3.76 -50.70
N ALA A 6 -0.59 4.96 -50.16
CA ALA A 6 -0.07 5.15 -48.82
C ALA A 6 -1.20 4.90 -47.81
N ALA A 7 -1.13 3.79 -47.08
CA ALA A 7 -2.03 3.51 -45.96
C ALA A 7 -1.31 3.83 -44.65
N THR A 8 -1.85 4.84 -43.99
CA THR A 8 -1.48 5.49 -42.72
C THR A 8 -1.27 4.50 -41.58
N PRO A 9 -0.20 4.63 -40.75
CA PRO A 9 -0.08 3.85 -39.53
C PRO A 9 -1.10 4.36 -38.51
N LEU A 10 -2.13 3.56 -38.22
CA LEU A 10 -3.03 3.77 -37.09
C LEU A 10 -2.24 3.59 -35.80
N ILE A 11 -1.73 4.70 -35.26
CA ILE A 11 -1.17 4.79 -33.92
C ILE A 11 -2.35 4.60 -32.96
N CYS A 12 -2.55 3.36 -32.50
CA CYS A 12 -3.39 3.05 -31.35
C CYS A 12 -2.75 3.66 -30.10
N SER A 13 -3.09 4.91 -29.83
CA SER A 13 -2.84 5.58 -28.57
C SER A 13 -3.56 4.83 -27.45
N PHE A 14 -2.86 3.87 -26.83
CA PHE A 14 -3.26 3.28 -25.56
C PHE A 14 -3.11 4.35 -24.47
N VAL A 15 -4.15 5.18 -24.36
CA VAL A 15 -4.34 6.09 -23.24
C VAL A 15 -4.68 5.24 -22.02
N PHE A 16 -3.64 4.80 -21.29
CA PHE A 16 -3.78 4.24 -19.95
C PHE A 16 -4.16 5.36 -18.96
N ILE A 17 -5.40 5.87 -19.03
CA ILE A 17 -6.03 6.56 -17.90
C ILE A 17 -6.68 5.48 -17.02
N GLY A 18 -5.86 4.52 -16.60
CA GLY A 18 -6.18 3.60 -15.52
C GLY A 18 -5.58 4.18 -14.26
N GLY A 19 -6.23 5.18 -13.68
CA GLY A 19 -5.83 5.76 -12.41
C GLY A 19 -5.72 4.64 -11.37
N CYS A 20 -4.50 4.35 -10.93
CA CYS A 20 -4.27 3.54 -9.74
C CYS A 20 -4.68 4.37 -8.52
N ALA A 21 -5.97 4.69 -8.39
CA ALA A 21 -6.56 5.19 -7.15
C ALA A 21 -6.59 4.00 -6.17
N SER A 22 -5.41 3.55 -5.76
CA SER A 22 -5.28 2.84 -4.52
C SER A 22 -5.71 3.83 -3.44
N PRO A 23 -6.72 3.52 -2.60
CA PRO A 23 -7.08 4.37 -1.50
C PRO A 23 -5.96 4.31 -0.46
N PHE A 24 -4.85 5.02 -0.72
CA PHE A 24 -3.76 5.23 0.22
C PHE A 24 -4.06 6.38 1.18
N HIS A 25 -5.21 7.04 1.04
CA HIS A 25 -5.73 8.01 1.99
C HIS A 25 -6.50 7.29 3.10
N ALA A 26 -5.79 6.54 3.95
CA ALA A 26 -6.29 6.25 5.28
C ALA A 26 -6.12 7.52 6.12
N SER A 27 -7.13 8.40 6.13
CA SER A 27 -7.21 9.41 7.17
C SER A 27 -7.54 8.69 8.48
N PHE A 28 -6.55 8.52 9.35
CA PHE A 28 -6.79 8.02 10.70
C PHE A 28 -7.47 9.14 11.49
N ASP A 29 -8.73 8.95 11.85
CA ASP A 29 -9.49 9.95 12.58
C ASP A 29 -9.10 9.91 14.06
N ALA A 30 -8.24 10.86 14.47
CA ALA A 30 -7.84 11.02 15.86
C ALA A 30 -9.04 11.25 16.78
N ALA A 31 -10.08 11.94 16.30
CA ALA A 31 -11.30 12.20 17.06
C ALA A 31 -12.10 10.92 17.34
N LYS A 32 -11.90 9.85 16.55
CA LYS A 32 -12.46 8.52 16.83
C LYS A 32 -11.81 7.90 18.06
N TYR A 33 -10.48 7.99 18.18
CA TYR A 33 -9.75 7.44 19.34
C TYR A 33 -10.05 8.20 20.63
N ASP A 34 -10.26 9.52 20.53
CA ASP A 34 -10.68 10.33 21.68
C ASP A 34 -12.06 9.96 22.23
N LYS A 35 -12.92 9.30 21.45
CA LYS A 35 -14.24 8.85 21.94
C LYS A 35 -14.24 7.45 22.53
N MET A 36 -13.14 6.69 22.33
CA MET A 36 -13.02 5.32 22.83
C MET A 36 -12.63 5.28 24.31
N SER A 37 -12.99 4.19 24.98
CA SER A 37 -12.57 3.85 26.34
C SER A 37 -11.16 3.24 26.36
N CYS A 38 -10.47 3.27 27.51
CA CYS A 38 -9.12 2.72 27.63
C CYS A 38 -8.99 1.24 27.24
N VAL A 39 -10.04 0.45 27.47
CA VAL A 39 -10.09 -0.96 27.04
C VAL A 39 -10.14 -1.05 25.52
N GLU A 40 -10.98 -0.26 24.87
CA GLU A 40 -11.08 -0.19 23.41
C GLU A 40 -9.78 0.32 22.77
N LEU A 41 -9.12 1.33 23.37
CA LEU A 41 -7.81 1.79 22.90
C LEU A 41 -6.76 0.68 22.94
N ASN A 42 -6.75 -0.14 24.01
CA ASN A 42 -5.80 -1.25 24.13
C ASN A 42 -6.06 -2.34 23.07
N VAL A 43 -7.33 -2.66 22.81
CA VAL A 43 -7.72 -3.61 21.76
C VAL A 43 -7.32 -3.07 20.38
N ALA A 44 -7.65 -1.80 20.09
CA ALA A 44 -7.29 -1.15 18.84
C ALA A 44 -5.76 -1.12 18.62
N MET A 45 -4.99 -0.81 19.66
CA MET A 45 -3.52 -0.84 19.58
C MET A 45 -2.99 -2.25 19.29
N GLY A 46 -3.58 -3.29 19.91
CA GLY A 46 -3.23 -4.68 19.65
C GLY A 46 -3.57 -5.13 18.22
N GLU A 47 -4.69 -4.68 17.68
CA GLU A 47 -5.10 -4.96 16.30
C GLU A 47 -4.13 -4.33 15.29
N VAL A 48 -3.77 -3.06 15.48
CA VAL A 48 -2.77 -2.36 14.66
C VAL A 48 -1.42 -3.06 14.72
N ALA A 49 -0.96 -3.46 15.91
CA ALA A 49 0.30 -4.18 16.08
C ALA A 49 0.29 -5.56 15.36
N LYS A 50 -0.84 -6.27 15.39
CA LYS A 50 -1.03 -7.54 14.69
C LYS A 50 -1.00 -7.34 13.16
N GLU A 51 -1.68 -6.32 12.65
CA GLU A 51 -1.69 -6.00 11.23
C GLU A 51 -0.30 -5.56 10.75
N MET A 52 0.40 -4.75 11.55
CA MET A 52 1.78 -4.32 11.25
C MET A 52 2.70 -5.53 11.14
N SER A 53 2.63 -6.45 12.11
CA SER A 53 3.43 -7.68 12.12
C SER A 53 3.14 -8.55 10.90
N THR A 54 1.85 -8.74 10.57
CA THR A 54 1.43 -9.52 9.39
C THR A 54 1.92 -8.88 8.09
N THR A 55 1.86 -7.55 8.00
CA THR A 55 2.35 -6.79 6.85
C THR A 55 3.87 -6.88 6.72
N ALA A 56 4.61 -6.80 7.84
CA ALA A 56 6.06 -6.98 7.85
C ALA A 56 6.48 -8.40 7.42
N ILE A 57 5.77 -9.43 7.89
CA ILE A 57 6.02 -10.82 7.50
C ILE A 57 5.75 -11.01 6.00
N THR A 58 4.62 -10.51 5.49
CA THR A 58 4.29 -10.62 4.06
C THR A 58 5.28 -9.84 3.19
N ARG A 59 5.75 -8.66 3.65
CA ARG A 59 6.86 -7.93 3.01
C ARG A 59 8.13 -8.75 2.93
N GLY A 60 8.52 -9.39 4.04
CA GLY A 60 9.68 -10.26 4.07
C GLY A 60 9.56 -11.43 3.10
N LYS A 61 8.37 -12.05 2.99
CA LYS A 61 8.09 -13.13 2.04
C LYS A 61 8.23 -12.67 0.58
N VAL A 62 7.69 -11.50 0.24
CA VAL A 62 7.80 -10.94 -1.13
C VAL A 62 9.26 -10.62 -1.46
N ALA A 63 9.99 -9.99 -0.53
CA ALA A 63 11.40 -9.65 -0.74
C ALA A 63 12.31 -10.89 -0.87
N LYS A 64 11.98 -11.99 -0.17
CA LYS A 64 12.74 -13.25 -0.23
C LYS A 64 12.34 -14.16 -1.39
N SER A 65 11.31 -13.79 -2.17
CA SER A 65 10.91 -14.60 -3.33
C SER A 65 12.06 -14.69 -4.34
N ASN A 66 12.51 -15.90 -4.64
CA ASN A 66 13.55 -16.13 -5.63
C ASN A 66 12.92 -15.99 -7.02
N ILE A 67 13.02 -14.80 -7.59
CA ILE A 67 12.52 -14.49 -8.94
C ILE A 67 13.70 -14.61 -9.90
N PRO A 68 13.66 -15.55 -10.87
CA PRO A 68 14.71 -15.70 -11.87
C PRO A 68 14.97 -14.40 -12.63
N ASP A 69 16.23 -14.15 -12.98
CA ASP A 69 16.65 -12.91 -13.66
C ASP A 69 15.98 -12.70 -15.02
N TRP A 70 15.59 -13.77 -15.71
CA TRP A 70 14.89 -13.69 -17.00
C TRP A 70 13.43 -13.26 -16.87
N LEU A 71 12.86 -13.22 -15.66
CA LEU A 71 11.46 -12.84 -15.41
C LEU A 71 11.34 -11.41 -14.87
N TRP A 72 11.74 -10.45 -15.70
CA TRP A 72 11.84 -9.02 -15.35
C TRP A 72 10.52 -8.42 -14.86
N GLY A 73 9.40 -8.83 -15.45
CA GLY A 73 8.06 -8.36 -15.05
C GLY A 73 7.73 -8.71 -13.60
N ALA A 74 8.03 -9.93 -13.16
CA ALA A 74 7.79 -10.36 -11.79
C ALA A 74 8.66 -9.59 -10.79
N ARG A 75 9.92 -9.29 -11.15
CA ARG A 75 10.81 -8.46 -10.31
C ARG A 75 10.26 -7.05 -10.10
N ARG A 76 9.74 -6.42 -11.16
CA ARG A 76 9.08 -5.09 -11.06
C ARG A 76 7.86 -5.15 -10.14
N VAL A 77 7.01 -6.16 -10.28
CA VAL A 77 5.85 -6.35 -9.42
C VAL A 77 6.27 -6.58 -7.97
N ALA A 78 7.23 -7.46 -7.70
CA ALA A 78 7.73 -7.71 -6.35
C ALA A 78 8.29 -6.44 -5.71
N SER A 79 9.02 -5.62 -6.46
CA SER A 79 9.52 -4.33 -5.96
C SER A 79 8.39 -3.35 -5.64
N ALA A 80 7.36 -3.27 -6.50
CA ALA A 80 6.21 -2.40 -6.29
C ALA A 80 5.35 -2.85 -5.09
N VAL A 81 5.13 -4.16 -4.94
CA VAL A 81 4.43 -4.74 -3.79
C VAL A 81 5.21 -4.49 -2.50
N THR A 82 6.53 -4.69 -2.53
CA THR A 82 7.40 -4.40 -1.38
C THR A 82 7.29 -2.93 -0.97
N ALA A 83 7.32 -2.00 -1.93
CA ALA A 83 7.17 -0.57 -1.67
C ALA A 83 5.80 -0.24 -1.06
N ARG A 84 4.72 -0.84 -1.58
CA ARG A 84 3.36 -0.69 -1.03
C ARG A 84 3.25 -1.21 0.40
N GLN A 85 3.82 -2.38 0.69
CA GLN A 85 3.83 -2.94 2.04
C GLN A 85 4.65 -2.09 3.01
N SER A 86 5.77 -1.52 2.57
CA SER A 86 6.53 -0.56 3.37
C SER A 86 5.73 0.70 3.68
N ALA A 87 5.01 1.26 2.70
CA ALA A 87 4.12 2.41 2.92
C ALA A 87 3.00 2.07 3.93
N LYS A 88 2.41 0.86 3.82
CA LYS A 88 1.40 0.40 4.77
C LYS A 88 1.93 0.24 6.19
N ILE A 89 3.16 -0.27 6.36
CA ILE A 89 3.80 -0.37 7.68
C ILE A 89 3.98 1.02 8.29
N GLU A 90 4.41 2.01 7.50
CA GLU A 90 4.58 3.38 8.00
C GLU A 90 3.24 3.99 8.43
N GLN A 91 2.17 3.76 7.67
CA GLN A 91 0.83 4.17 8.05
C GLN A 91 0.37 3.52 9.37
N LEU A 92 0.58 2.22 9.54
CA LEU A 92 0.24 1.50 10.77
C LEU A 92 1.06 2.01 11.97
N ARG A 93 2.33 2.38 11.77
CA ARG A 93 3.13 3.03 12.81
C ARG A 93 2.59 4.39 13.22
N GLN A 94 2.18 5.21 12.27
CA GLN A 94 1.58 6.51 12.57
C GLN A 94 0.26 6.35 13.34
N GLN A 95 -0.53 5.35 12.97
CA GLN A 95 -1.77 5.00 13.68
C GLN A 95 -1.49 4.52 15.11
N GLU A 96 -0.50 3.65 15.30
CA GLU A 96 -0.05 3.19 16.62
C GLU A 96 0.40 4.36 17.49
N ALA A 97 1.21 5.27 16.93
CA ALA A 97 1.67 6.48 17.63
C ALA A 97 0.50 7.40 18.03
N ALA A 98 -0.52 7.55 17.18
CA ALA A 98 -1.73 8.32 17.49
C ALA A 98 -2.53 7.69 18.64
N ILE A 99 -2.77 6.37 18.59
CA ILE A 99 -3.46 5.65 19.66
C ILE A 99 -2.66 5.73 20.96
N ALA A 100 -1.33 5.57 20.89
CA ALA A 100 -0.45 5.67 22.05
C ALA A 100 -0.47 7.07 22.68
N ALA A 101 -0.55 8.14 21.87
CA ALA A 101 -0.66 9.51 22.36
C ALA A 101 -1.98 9.73 23.13
N VAL A 102 -3.12 9.29 22.59
CA VAL A 102 -4.42 9.38 23.27
C VAL A 102 -4.45 8.51 24.52
N ARG A 103 -3.87 7.30 24.48
CA ARG A 103 -3.78 6.44 25.65
C ARG A 103 -2.98 7.11 26.77
N ARG A 104 -1.85 7.76 26.45
CA ARG A 104 -1.04 8.49 27.44
C ARG A 104 -1.76 9.68 28.05
N SER A 105 -2.67 10.32 27.32
CA SER A 105 -3.45 11.45 27.87
C SER A 105 -4.65 11.01 28.71
N LYS A 106 -5.20 9.81 28.46
CA LYS A 106 -6.47 9.36 29.07
C LYS A 106 -6.38 8.28 30.16
N CYS A 107 -5.42 7.35 30.12
CA CYS A 107 -5.59 6.02 30.77
C CYS A 107 -4.72 5.73 32.02
#